data_AF-A0A1Q3BJY9-F1
#
_entry.id   AF-A0A1Q3BJY9-F1
#
_cell.length_a   1.000
_cell.length_b   1.000
_cell.length_c   1.000
_cell.angle_alpha   90.00
_cell.angle_beta   90.00
_cell.angle_gamma   90.00
#
_symmetry.space_group_name_H-M   'P 1'
#
loop_
_entity.id
_entity.type
_entity.pdbx_description
1 polymer ?
#
loop_
_entity_poly.entity_id
_entity_poly.type
_entity_poly.pdbx_seq_one_letter_code
_entity_poly.pdbx_strand_id
1 'polypeptide(L)'
;MHGMRMAAETMTEQAQIVQAEVKKLDEVNVKYKTAADSHRRVKVFKEGDMVMVFLKNERFPVGTYNKLKAQKYGVYKIVHIINDNAYVVDLPSSFGIFCYF
;
A
#
# COMPACT_ATOMS: atom_id res chain seq x y z
N MET A 1 41.54 -15.34 23.07
CA MET A 1 41.12 -15.39 21.65
C MET A 1 40.07 -16.46 21.32
N HIS A 2 39.84 -17.50 22.14
CA HIS A 2 38.86 -18.55 21.85
C HIS A 2 37.38 -18.13 22.05
N GLY A 3 37.07 -17.29 23.04
CA GLY A 3 35.68 -16.89 23.33
C GLY A 3 34.98 -16.05 22.25
N MET A 4 35.71 -15.20 21.52
CA MET A 4 35.15 -14.44 20.40
C MET A 4 34.76 -15.32 19.22
N ARG A 5 35.51 -16.41 18.98
CA ARG A 5 35.25 -17.34 17.88
C ARG A 5 33.99 -18.16 18.12
N MET A 6 33.82 -18.66 19.34
CA MET A 6 32.61 -19.38 19.78
C MET A 6 31.36 -18.48 19.73
N ALA A 7 31.49 -17.20 20.09
CA ALA A 7 30.38 -16.25 19.99
C ALA A 7 30.02 -15.95 18.52
N ALA A 8 31.01 -15.83 17.63
CA ALA A 8 30.75 -15.63 16.20
C ALA A 8 30.05 -16.84 15.57
N GLU A 9 30.49 -18.06 15.91
CA GLU A 9 29.92 -19.32 15.40
C GLU A 9 28.45 -19.50 15.84
N THR A 10 28.16 -19.25 17.12
CA THR A 10 26.78 -19.31 17.63
C THR A 10 25.88 -18.26 16.99
N MET A 11 26.36 -17.03 16.78
CA MET A 11 25.57 -15.98 16.08
C MET A 11 25.28 -16.36 14.62
N THR A 12 26.23 -17.00 13.92
CA THR A 12 25.97 -17.49 12.56
C THR A 12 24.94 -18.61 12.51
N GLU A 13 24.97 -19.53 13.48
CA GLU A 13 23.95 -20.58 13.59
C GLU A 13 22.56 -20.00 13.87
N GLN A 14 22.45 -19.04 14.79
CA GLN A 14 21.19 -18.34 15.06
C GLN A 14 20.67 -17.60 13.82
N ALA A 15 21.54 -16.92 13.08
CA ALA A 15 21.18 -16.23 11.85
C ALA A 15 20.67 -17.20 10.76
N GLN A 16 21.28 -18.38 10.63
CA GLN A 16 20.83 -19.42 9.70
C GLN A 16 19.45 -19.97 10.09
N ILE A 17 19.21 -20.18 11.39
CA ILE A 17 17.91 -20.63 11.91
C ILE A 17 16.84 -19.59 11.59
N VAL A 18 17.08 -18.31 11.91
CA VAL A 18 16.14 -17.22 11.62
C VAL A 18 15.87 -17.13 10.11
N GLN A 19 16.90 -17.25 9.27
CA GLN A 19 16.72 -17.21 7.82
C GLN A 19 15.89 -18.39 7.29
N ALA A 20 16.05 -19.58 7.86
CA ALA A 20 15.22 -20.74 7.53
C ALA A 20 13.76 -20.56 7.97
N GLU A 21 13.53 -19.94 9.13
CA GLU A 21 12.20 -19.59 9.63
C GLU A 21 11.49 -18.59 8.70
N VAL A 22 12.19 -17.51 8.31
CA VAL A 22 11.66 -16.48 7.41
C VAL A 22 11.26 -17.07 6.06
N LYS A 23 12.08 -17.95 5.48
CA LYS A 23 11.74 -18.63 4.22
C LYS A 23 10.44 -19.43 4.31
N LYS A 24 10.22 -20.16 5.40
CA LYS A 24 8.96 -20.91 5.62
C LYS A 24 7.76 -19.97 5.72
N LEU A 25 7.91 -18.83 6.40
CA LEU A 25 6.85 -17.82 6.50
C LEU A 25 6.55 -17.20 5.13
N ASP A 26 7.56 -16.95 4.31
CA ASP A 26 7.37 -16.42 2.95
C ASP A 26 6.57 -17.39 2.07
N GLU A 27 6.89 -18.69 2.11
CA GLU A 27 6.15 -19.72 1.36
C GLU A 27 4.67 -19.76 1.77
N VAL A 28 4.40 -19.65 3.07
CA VAL A 28 3.05 -19.63 3.63
C VAL A 28 2.32 -18.34 3.23
N ASN A 29 2.99 -17.19 3.32
CA ASN A 29 2.45 -15.90 2.89
C ASN A 29 2.10 -15.87 1.41
N VAL A 30 2.92 -16.47 0.55
CA VAL A 30 2.65 -16.60 -0.89
C VAL A 30 1.40 -17.44 -1.13
N LYS A 31 1.21 -18.55 -0.40
CA LYS A 31 0.00 -19.38 -0.50
C LYS A 31 -1.25 -18.59 -0.09
N TYR A 32 -1.20 -17.90 1.05
CA TYR A 32 -2.31 -17.05 1.50
C TYR A 32 -2.63 -15.93 0.52
N LYS A 33 -1.60 -15.26 0.00
CA LYS A 33 -1.77 -14.20 -1.01
C LYS A 33 -2.42 -14.74 -2.28
N THR A 34 -1.97 -15.90 -2.78
CA THR A 34 -2.52 -16.53 -3.98
C THR A 34 -3.99 -16.91 -3.80
N ALA A 35 -4.35 -17.48 -2.63
CA ALA A 35 -5.74 -17.81 -2.32
C ALA A 35 -6.62 -16.56 -2.22
N ALA A 36 -6.15 -15.51 -1.53
CA ALA A 36 -6.87 -14.25 -1.39
C ALA A 36 -7.03 -13.50 -2.71
N ASP A 37 -6.00 -13.49 -3.56
CA ASP A 37 -6.00 -12.81 -4.84
C ASP A 37 -6.68 -13.63 -5.96
N SER A 38 -7.10 -14.87 -5.71
CA SER A 38 -7.70 -15.78 -6.71
C SER A 38 -8.91 -15.18 -7.46
N HIS A 39 -9.71 -14.36 -6.78
CA HIS A 39 -10.88 -13.68 -7.37
C HIS A 39 -10.61 -12.20 -7.71
N ARG A 40 -9.41 -11.70 -7.42
CA ARG A 40 -9.07 -10.29 -7.62
C ARG A 40 -8.72 -10.04 -9.07
N ARG A 41 -9.45 -9.11 -9.71
CA ARG A 41 -9.08 -8.60 -11.03
C ARG A 41 -8.02 -7.51 -10.85
N VAL A 42 -6.79 -7.81 -11.25
CA VAL A 42 -5.70 -6.84 -11.20
C VAL A 42 -5.97 -5.73 -12.21
N LYS A 43 -6.08 -4.50 -11.73
CA LYS A 43 -6.16 -3.30 -12.55
C LYS A 43 -5.09 -2.33 -12.06
N VAL A 44 -4.04 -2.20 -12.87
CA VAL A 44 -2.92 -1.30 -12.61
C VAL A 44 -3.08 -0.09 -13.52
N PHE A 45 -2.90 1.10 -12.96
CA PHE A 45 -2.91 2.35 -13.71
C PHE A 45 -1.50 2.86 -13.92
N LYS A 46 -1.31 3.66 -14.95
CA LYS A 46 -0.03 4.32 -15.26
C LYS A 46 -0.10 5.81 -14.94
N GLU A 47 1.08 6.42 -14.78
CA GLU A 47 1.17 7.88 -14.72
C GLU A 47 0.57 8.49 -15.99
N GLY A 48 -0.27 9.50 -15.81
CA GLY A 48 -1.02 10.11 -16.90
C GLY A 48 -2.36 9.48 -17.22
N ASP A 49 -2.69 8.31 -16.65
CA ASP A 49 -4.02 7.76 -16.77
C ASP A 49 -5.07 8.65 -16.08
N MET A 50 -6.23 8.65 -16.68
CA MET A 50 -7.38 9.45 -16.33
C MET A 50 -8.37 8.57 -15.55
N VAL A 51 -8.50 8.80 -14.24
CA VAL A 51 -9.26 7.95 -13.31
C VAL A 51 -10.38 8.69 -12.60
N MET A 52 -11.49 8.00 -12.35
CA MET A 52 -12.60 8.53 -11.56
C MET A 52 -12.33 8.30 -10.08
N VAL A 53 -12.38 9.36 -9.28
CA VAL A 53 -12.05 9.29 -7.84
C VAL A 53 -13.31 9.23 -6.99
N PHE A 54 -13.34 8.28 -6.07
CA PHE A 54 -14.41 8.12 -5.08
C PHE A 54 -13.91 8.65 -3.74
N LEU A 55 -14.53 9.73 -3.25
CA LEU A 55 -14.12 10.36 -2.00
C LEU A 55 -15.16 10.08 -0.94
N LYS A 56 -14.69 9.61 0.23
CA LYS A 56 -15.53 9.45 1.41
C LYS A 56 -15.80 10.80 2.05
N ASN A 57 -16.99 10.93 2.63
CA ASN A 57 -17.45 12.15 3.28
C ASN A 57 -16.55 12.61 4.44
N GLU A 58 -15.92 11.66 5.13
CA GLU A 58 -14.98 11.88 6.24
C GLU A 58 -13.74 12.69 5.85
N ARG A 59 -13.38 12.74 4.57
CA ARG A 59 -12.20 13.50 4.09
C ARG A 59 -12.49 14.97 3.87
N PHE A 60 -13.76 15.37 3.85
CA PHE A 60 -14.14 16.77 3.68
C PHE A 60 -14.22 17.47 5.04
N PRO A 61 -13.88 18.76 5.11
CA PRO A 61 -14.03 19.53 6.33
C PRO A 61 -15.50 19.56 6.77
N VAL A 62 -15.71 19.54 8.09
CA VAL A 62 -17.03 19.55 8.71
C VAL A 62 -17.83 20.77 8.21
N GLY A 63 -19.06 20.54 7.77
CA GLY A 63 -19.94 21.60 7.21
C GLY A 63 -19.82 21.78 5.69
N THR A 64 -18.81 21.23 5.02
CA THR A 64 -18.68 21.27 3.55
C THR A 64 -19.47 20.15 2.86
N TYR A 65 -19.79 19.10 3.60
CA TYR A 65 -20.54 17.94 3.11
C TYR A 65 -22.07 18.18 3.14
N ASN A 66 -22.74 17.80 2.06
CA ASN A 66 -24.21 17.76 1.95
C ASN A 66 -24.60 16.37 1.43
N LYS A 67 -25.66 15.78 1.96
CA LYS A 67 -26.20 14.45 1.59
C LYS A 67 -26.51 14.32 0.09
N LEU A 68 -26.73 15.45 -0.60
CA LEU A 68 -27.01 15.49 -2.05
C LEU A 68 -25.77 15.67 -2.94
N LYS A 69 -24.57 15.82 -2.38
CA LYS A 69 -23.34 15.94 -3.19
C LYS A 69 -22.98 14.60 -3.85
N ALA A 70 -22.44 14.67 -5.07
CA ALA A 70 -21.95 13.51 -5.78
C ALA A 70 -20.78 12.87 -5.01
N GLN A 71 -20.81 11.54 -4.84
CA GLN A 71 -19.71 10.79 -4.24
C GLN A 71 -18.62 10.45 -5.25
N LYS A 72 -18.97 10.41 -6.53
CA LYS A 72 -18.06 10.18 -7.63
C LYS A 72 -17.61 11.53 -8.17
N TYR A 73 -16.34 11.81 -8.02
CA TYR A 73 -15.72 13.00 -8.57
C TYR A 73 -15.07 12.66 -9.91
N GLY A 74 -14.89 13.67 -10.74
CA GLY A 74 -14.59 13.54 -12.17
C GLY A 74 -13.30 12.80 -12.50
N VAL A 75 -12.90 12.93 -13.75
CA VAL A 75 -11.72 12.25 -14.26
C VAL A 75 -10.48 13.08 -13.89
N TYR A 76 -9.64 12.53 -13.02
CA TYR A 76 -8.39 13.14 -12.59
C TYR A 76 -7.19 12.37 -13.10
N LYS A 77 -6.09 13.08 -13.31
CA LYS A 77 -4.85 12.50 -13.79
C LYS A 77 -4.05 11.92 -12.64
N ILE A 78 -3.51 10.71 -12.81
CA ILE A 78 -2.49 10.17 -11.92
C ILE A 78 -1.16 10.89 -12.20
N VAL A 79 -0.60 11.51 -11.17
CA VAL A 79 0.68 12.23 -11.24
C VAL A 79 1.83 11.28 -10.99
N HIS A 80 1.74 10.49 -9.91
CA HIS A 80 2.79 9.58 -9.49
C HIS A 80 2.22 8.26 -8.96
N ILE A 81 2.97 7.17 -9.13
CA ILE A 81 2.63 5.85 -8.59
C ILE A 81 3.51 5.57 -7.38
N ILE A 82 2.89 5.27 -6.23
CA ILE A 82 3.60 4.86 -5.02
C ILE A 82 3.72 3.33 -5.02
N ASN A 83 2.60 2.63 -5.27
CA ASN A 83 2.51 1.17 -5.37
C ASN A 83 1.35 0.81 -6.33
N ASP A 84 1.24 -0.46 -6.74
CA ASP A 84 0.14 -0.97 -7.59
C ASP A 84 -1.27 -0.66 -7.03
N ASN A 85 -1.40 -0.38 -5.73
CA ASN A 85 -2.66 -0.04 -5.06
C ASN A 85 -2.76 1.44 -4.62
N ALA A 86 -1.68 2.22 -4.72
CA ALA A 86 -1.58 3.55 -4.15
C ALA A 86 -1.02 4.54 -5.17
N TYR A 87 -1.83 5.56 -5.48
CA TYR A 87 -1.57 6.51 -6.55
C TYR A 87 -1.73 7.93 -6.04
N VAL A 88 -0.85 8.83 -6.49
CA VAL A 88 -0.98 10.27 -6.29
C VAL A 88 -1.80 10.83 -7.44
N VAL A 89 -2.89 11.53 -7.11
CA VAL A 89 -3.84 12.08 -8.07
C VAL A 89 -3.85 13.59 -7.97
N ASP A 90 -3.90 14.27 -9.11
CA ASP A 90 -4.00 15.72 -9.17
C ASP A 90 -5.44 16.17 -8.84
N LEU A 91 -5.70 16.39 -7.55
CA LEU A 91 -6.99 16.85 -7.05
C LEU A 91 -6.98 18.37 -6.82
N PRO A 92 -8.04 19.10 -7.22
CA PRO A 92 -8.09 20.55 -7.07
C PRO A 92 -8.17 20.95 -5.60
N SER A 93 -7.40 21.98 -5.22
CA SER A 93 -7.36 22.53 -3.85
C SER A 93 -8.73 23.04 -3.36
N SER A 94 -9.67 23.30 -4.26
CA SER A 94 -11.04 23.72 -3.93
C SER A 94 -11.84 22.68 -3.14
N PHE A 95 -11.40 21.42 -3.12
CA PHE A 95 -12.09 20.36 -2.38
C PHE A 95 -11.89 20.49 -0.86
N GLY A 96 -10.89 21.28 -0.42
CA GLY A 96 -10.59 21.46 1.00
C GLY A 96 -10.17 20.17 1.70
N ILE A 97 -9.83 19.13 0.93
CA ILE A 97 -9.29 17.88 1.46
C ILE A 97 -7.85 18.16 1.81
N PHE A 98 -7.54 18.10 3.10
CA PHE A 98 -6.19 18.35 3.56
C PHE A 98 -5.25 17.32 2.93
N CYS A 99 -4.26 17.82 2.20
CA CYS A 99 -3.20 17.03 1.58
C CYS A 99 -2.12 16.73 2.63
N TYR A 100 -2.45 15.97 3.68
CA TYR A 100 -1.47 15.45 4.62
C TYR A 100 -1.27 13.96 4.37
N PHE A 101 -0.18 13.64 3.69
CA PHE A 101 0.48 12.33 3.65
C PHE A 101 1.99 12.57 3.47
#